data_AF-A0A7W5E9N4-F1
#
_entry.id   AF-A0A7W5E9N4-F1
#
_cell.length_a   1.000
_cell.length_b   1.000
_cell.length_c   1.000
_cell.angle_alpha   90.00
_cell.angle_beta   90.00
_cell.angle_gamma   90.00
#
_symmetry.space_group_name_H-M   'P 1'
#
loop_
_entity.id
_entity.type
_entity.pdbx_description
1 polymer ?
#
loop_
_entity_poly.entity_id
_entity_poly.type
_entity_poly.pdbx_seq_one_letter_code
_entity_poly.pdbx_strand_id
1 'polypeptide(L)'
;MHDGVFNSLLERLRGQLDGFSGVQLATLRALLESASSLAACLELIEKFGRPCDRCPHCAATCIHRHGSTGGLQRYRCLTCRRTFNALTGTPFAFLRLRGKWLPFLQAVLDSRTVRGAAKTTGIHRNTSFRWRHRFMGSARHDRPPRLQGIVEADETYLLESQKGSRHLDRPAWRQGQAARHLQRTRLHSRGTRP
;
A
#
# COMPACT_ATOMS: atom_id res chain seq x y z
N MET A 1 -4.82 -17.68 1.88
CA MET A 1 -5.41 -18.48 2.99
C MET A 1 -5.67 -17.65 4.26
N HIS A 2 -5.50 -16.32 4.23
CA HIS A 2 -5.76 -15.44 5.39
C HIS A 2 -7.07 -14.65 5.30
N ASP A 3 -7.80 -14.75 4.18
CA ASP A 3 -8.96 -13.90 3.88
C ASP A 3 -10.22 -14.28 4.69
N GLY A 4 -10.36 -15.57 5.08
CA GLY A 4 -11.53 -16.06 5.83
C GLY A 4 -11.60 -15.59 7.29
N VAL A 5 -10.45 -15.46 7.96
CA VAL A 5 -10.39 -14.98 9.35
C VAL A 5 -10.66 -13.47 9.42
N PHE A 6 -10.19 -12.73 8.41
CA PHE A 6 -10.42 -11.30 8.34
C PHE A 6 -11.89 -10.98 8.02
N ASN A 7 -12.50 -11.69 7.07
CA ASN A 7 -13.91 -11.49 6.74
C ASN A 7 -14.85 -11.88 7.89
N SER A 8 -14.57 -12.95 8.64
CA SER A 8 -15.40 -13.30 9.81
C SER A 8 -15.29 -12.27 10.95
N LEU A 9 -14.11 -11.67 11.14
CA LEU A 9 -13.92 -10.56 12.06
C LEU A 9 -14.75 -9.34 11.64
N LEU A 10 -14.72 -8.98 10.36
CA LEU A 10 -15.46 -7.84 9.82
C LEU A 10 -16.98 -8.05 9.92
N GLU A 11 -17.47 -9.24 9.62
CA GLU A 11 -18.89 -9.59 9.75
C GLU A 11 -19.37 -9.48 11.20
N ARG A 12 -18.57 -9.98 12.15
CA ARG A 12 -18.87 -9.85 13.57
C ARG A 12 -18.86 -8.39 14.04
N LEU A 13 -17.89 -7.60 13.59
CA LEU A 13 -17.84 -6.16 13.88
C LEU A 13 -19.03 -5.42 13.28
N ARG A 14 -19.44 -5.77 12.06
CA ARG A 14 -20.62 -5.18 11.39
C ARG A 14 -21.88 -5.43 12.21
N GLY A 15 -22.13 -6.68 12.61
CA GLY A 15 -23.30 -7.02 13.44
C GLY A 15 -23.30 -6.33 14.82
N GLN A 16 -22.12 -5.99 15.36
CA GLN A 16 -22.02 -5.17 16.58
C GLN A 16 -22.34 -3.69 16.34
N LEU A 17 -22.07 -3.17 15.13
CA LEU A 17 -22.32 -1.78 14.76
C LEU A 17 -23.77 -1.53 14.33
N ASP A 18 -24.51 -2.55 13.88
CA ASP A 18 -25.91 -2.43 13.44
C ASP A 18 -26.88 -1.96 14.55
N GLY A 19 -26.50 -2.12 15.83
CA GLY A 19 -27.26 -1.65 16.98
C GLY A 19 -27.05 -0.17 17.37
N PHE A 20 -26.17 0.55 16.66
CA PHE A 20 -25.77 1.90 17.03
C PHE A 20 -26.55 2.94 16.22
N SER A 21 -27.02 4.00 16.90
CA SER A 21 -27.62 5.14 16.21
C SER A 21 -26.58 5.92 15.42
N GLY A 22 -27.00 6.71 14.43
CA GLY A 22 -26.09 7.51 13.59
C GLY A 22 -25.16 8.44 14.39
N VAL A 23 -25.64 8.97 15.53
CA VAL A 23 -24.83 9.79 16.45
C VAL A 23 -23.79 8.94 17.17
N GLN A 24 -24.16 7.75 17.65
CA GLN A 24 -23.22 6.84 18.34
C GLN A 24 -22.14 6.32 17.39
N LEU A 25 -22.49 6.03 16.12
CA LEU A 25 -21.52 5.67 15.09
C LEU A 25 -20.55 6.82 14.79
N ALA A 26 -21.03 8.06 14.75
CA ALA A 26 -20.18 9.24 14.57
C ALA A 26 -19.21 9.43 15.74
N THR A 27 -19.68 9.25 16.98
CA THR A 27 -18.83 9.30 18.18
C THR A 27 -17.79 8.18 18.19
N LEU A 28 -18.22 6.94 17.91
CA LEU A 28 -17.32 5.77 17.85
C LEU A 28 -16.26 5.95 16.76
N ARG A 29 -16.65 6.46 15.59
CA ARG A 29 -15.71 6.79 14.51
C ARG A 29 -14.68 7.82 14.95
N ALA A 30 -15.11 8.92 15.58
CA ALA A 30 -14.19 9.94 16.10
C ALA A 30 -13.24 9.38 17.18
N LEU A 31 -13.73 8.47 18.03
CA LEU A 31 -12.92 7.77 19.02
C LEU A 31 -11.92 6.79 18.38
N LEU A 32 -12.30 6.04 17.35
CA LEU A 32 -11.40 5.13 16.64
C LEU A 32 -10.36 5.88 15.80
N GLU A 33 -10.76 6.99 15.17
CA GLU A 33 -9.86 7.90 14.44
C GLU A 33 -8.84 8.54 15.39
N SER A 34 -9.22 8.87 16.63
CA SER A 34 -8.32 9.39 17.66
C SER A 34 -7.53 8.31 18.43
N ALA A 35 -8.05 7.09 18.51
CA ALA A 35 -7.40 5.95 19.19
C ALA A 35 -6.32 5.27 18.34
N SER A 36 -6.28 5.51 17.03
CA SER A 36 -5.27 4.94 16.14
C SER A 36 -3.96 5.75 16.19
N SER A 37 -3.31 5.74 17.35
CA SER A 37 -2.00 6.38 17.51
C SER A 37 -0.92 5.64 16.70
N LEU A 38 0.14 6.36 16.32
CA LEU A 38 1.31 5.74 15.69
C LEU A 38 1.88 4.60 16.57
N ALA A 39 1.90 4.79 17.89
CA ALA A 39 2.38 3.78 18.82
C ALA A 39 1.56 2.49 18.72
N ALA A 40 0.23 2.58 18.77
CA ALA A 40 -0.67 1.44 18.62
C ALA A 40 -0.46 0.71 17.28
N CYS A 41 -0.26 1.45 16.20
CA CYS A 41 0.05 0.86 14.89
C CYS A 41 1.37 0.07 14.89
N LEU A 42 2.41 0.59 15.55
CA LEU A 42 3.71 -0.08 15.64
C LEU A 42 3.65 -1.32 16.52
N GLU A 43 2.88 -1.29 17.61
CA GLU A 43 2.63 -2.46 18.44
C GLU A 43 1.92 -3.58 17.66
N LEU A 44 0.90 -3.22 16.87
CA LEU A 44 0.24 -4.18 15.98
C LEU A 44 1.21 -4.76 14.94
N ILE A 45 2.12 -3.94 14.39
CA ILE A 45 3.14 -4.42 13.47
C ILE A 45 4.14 -5.37 14.16
N GLU A 46 4.56 -5.11 15.39
CA GLU A 46 5.43 -6.04 16.13
C GLU A 46 4.70 -7.35 16.45
N LYS A 47 3.40 -7.26 16.79
CA LYS A 47 2.60 -8.43 17.17
C LYS A 47 2.20 -9.31 16.00
N PHE A 48 1.81 -8.70 14.87
CA PHE A 48 1.21 -9.39 13.72
C PHE A 48 2.03 -9.30 12.44
N GLY A 49 3.12 -8.52 12.44
CA GLY A 49 4.05 -8.45 11.32
C GLY A 49 4.85 -9.74 11.16
N ARG A 50 5.91 -9.68 10.34
CA ARG A 50 6.74 -10.85 10.07
C ARG A 50 7.33 -11.40 11.38
N PRO A 51 7.17 -12.72 11.67
CA PRO A 51 7.90 -13.36 12.75
C PRO A 51 9.40 -13.11 12.63
N CYS A 52 10.00 -12.66 13.73
CA CYS A 52 11.42 -12.35 13.78
C CYS A 52 12.19 -13.43 14.56
N ASP A 53 11.88 -14.69 14.29
CA ASP A 53 12.50 -15.91 14.84
C ASP A 53 13.59 -16.51 13.93
N ARG A 54 13.51 -16.22 12.61
CA ARG A 54 14.49 -16.65 11.61
C ARG A 54 14.92 -15.50 10.71
N CYS A 55 16.19 -15.52 10.32
CA CYS A 55 16.75 -14.51 9.42
C CYS A 55 16.06 -14.56 8.05
N PRO A 56 15.53 -13.44 7.53
CA PRO A 56 14.91 -13.39 6.20
C PRO A 56 15.89 -13.56 5.04
N HIS A 57 17.20 -13.49 5.29
CA HIS A 57 18.22 -13.55 4.24
C HIS A 57 18.88 -14.93 4.11
N CYS A 58 19.07 -15.65 5.22
CA CYS A 58 19.75 -16.94 5.23
C CYS A 58 19.03 -18.03 6.04
N ALA A 59 17.80 -17.77 6.51
CA ALA A 59 16.96 -18.68 7.28
C ALA A 59 17.53 -19.18 8.64
N ALA A 60 18.72 -18.72 9.03
CA ALA A 60 19.35 -19.06 10.31
C ALA A 60 18.53 -18.56 11.51
N THR A 61 18.53 -19.36 12.58
CA THR A 61 17.85 -19.10 13.85
C THR A 61 18.72 -18.37 14.87
N CYS A 62 20.05 -18.29 14.67
CA CYS A 62 20.93 -17.53 15.54
C CYS A 62 20.78 -16.02 15.27
N ILE A 63 19.87 -15.41 16.01
CA ILE A 63 19.50 -14.00 15.91
C ILE A 63 19.51 -13.38 17.32
N HIS A 64 19.81 -12.08 17.39
CA HIS A 64 19.73 -11.33 18.64
C HIS A 64 19.06 -9.98 18.43
N ARG A 65 18.48 -9.45 19.51
CA ARG A 65 17.91 -8.10 19.56
C ARG A 65 19.03 -7.06 19.42
N HIS A 66 18.91 -6.19 18.43
CA HIS A 66 19.94 -5.22 18.05
C HIS A 66 19.41 -3.77 18.12
N GLY A 67 18.86 -3.43 19.28
CA GLY A 67 18.20 -2.14 19.55
C GLY A 67 16.86 -1.97 18.85
N SER A 68 16.30 -0.77 18.88
CA SER A 68 15.06 -0.40 18.19
C SER A 68 15.29 0.82 17.29
N THR A 69 14.46 1.02 16.26
CA THR A 69 14.56 2.21 15.39
C THR A 69 13.19 2.68 14.92
N GLY A 70 12.82 3.87 15.40
CA GLY A 70 11.51 4.51 15.21
C GLY A 70 10.34 3.61 15.62
N GLY A 71 10.46 3.04 16.82
CA GLY A 71 9.41 2.30 17.52
C GLY A 71 9.24 0.83 17.11
N LEU A 72 10.15 0.28 16.31
CA LEU A 72 10.18 -1.16 16.00
C LEU A 72 11.49 -1.80 16.48
N GLN A 73 11.39 -3.03 16.96
CA GLN A 73 12.52 -3.87 17.37
C GLN A 73 13.33 -4.25 16.13
N ARG A 74 14.65 -4.08 16.23
CA ARG A 74 15.60 -4.54 15.21
C ARG A 74 16.26 -5.82 15.68
N TYR A 75 16.49 -6.73 14.74
CA TYR A 75 17.19 -7.99 14.94
C TYR A 75 18.43 -8.02 14.05
N ARG A 76 19.45 -8.73 14.50
CA ARG A 76 20.67 -8.99 13.73
C ARG A 76 20.96 -10.48 13.71
N CYS A 77 21.14 -11.02 12.52
CA CYS A 77 21.55 -12.41 12.34
C CYS A 77 23.05 -12.55 12.66
N LEU A 78 23.42 -13.58 13.42
CA LEU A 78 24.81 -13.86 13.76
C LEU A 78 25.57 -14.58 12.62
N THR A 79 24.87 -15.35 11.76
CA THR A 79 25.48 -16.02 10.60
C THR A 79 25.83 -15.02 9.49
N CYS A 80 24.84 -14.29 8.95
CA CYS A 80 25.06 -13.41 7.80
C CYS A 80 25.29 -11.94 8.18
N ARG A 81 25.25 -11.61 9.48
CA ARG A 81 25.46 -10.27 10.06
C ARG A 81 24.48 -9.17 9.60
N ARG A 82 23.48 -9.49 8.78
CA ARG A 82 22.45 -8.55 8.30
C ARG A 82 21.42 -8.23 9.39
N THR A 83 20.85 -7.03 9.32
CA THR A 83 19.79 -6.56 10.21
C THR A 83 18.42 -6.64 9.55
N PHE A 84 17.39 -6.89 10.34
CA PHE A 84 16.00 -6.97 9.89
C PHE A 84 15.05 -6.61 11.03
N ASN A 85 13.75 -6.50 10.74
CA ASN A 85 12.68 -6.20 11.69
C ASN A 85 11.34 -6.77 11.17
N ALA A 86 10.25 -6.56 11.93
CA ALA A 86 8.90 -7.02 11.58
C ALA A 86 8.37 -6.51 10.22
N LEU A 87 8.92 -5.41 9.70
CA LEU A 87 8.58 -4.85 8.39
C LEU A 87 9.44 -5.38 7.24
N THR A 88 10.46 -6.19 7.51
CA THR A 88 11.37 -6.66 6.46
C THR A 88 10.62 -7.54 5.45
N GLY A 89 10.77 -7.22 4.16
CA GLY A 89 10.03 -7.87 3.08
C GLY A 89 8.66 -7.25 2.78
N THR A 90 8.22 -6.26 3.54
CA THR A 90 6.97 -5.52 3.27
C THR A 90 7.23 -4.23 2.48
N PRO A 91 6.21 -3.66 1.81
CA PRO A 91 6.30 -2.32 1.20
C PRO A 91 6.68 -1.21 2.20
N PHE A 92 6.51 -1.44 3.50
CA PHE A 92 6.88 -0.50 4.55
C PHE A 92 8.34 -0.60 5.00
N ALA A 93 9.10 -1.58 4.48
CA ALA A 93 10.50 -1.77 4.82
C ALA A 93 11.33 -0.51 4.54
N PHE A 94 12.12 -0.07 5.53
CA PHE A 94 13.03 1.08 5.44
C PHE A 94 12.35 2.43 5.13
N LEU A 95 11.02 2.52 5.16
CA LEU A 95 10.34 3.80 5.03
C LEU A 95 10.54 4.63 6.31
N ARG A 96 10.79 5.93 6.10
CA ARG A 96 10.84 6.93 7.18
C ARG A 96 9.46 7.56 7.37
N LEU A 97 9.33 8.49 8.32
CA LEU A 97 8.11 9.29 8.55
C LEU A 97 6.86 8.42 8.80
N ARG A 98 6.96 7.46 9.73
CA ARG A 98 5.91 6.45 9.98
C ARG A 98 4.54 7.04 10.30
N GLY A 99 4.50 8.14 11.05
CA GLY A 99 3.25 8.87 11.35
C GLY A 99 2.52 9.44 10.12
N LYS A 100 3.19 9.50 8.95
CA LYS A 100 2.60 9.98 7.70
C LYS A 100 2.13 8.85 6.79
N TRP A 101 2.33 7.58 7.16
CA TRP A 101 1.96 6.45 6.30
C TRP A 101 0.45 6.32 6.13
N LEU A 102 -0.32 6.31 7.22
CA LEU A 102 -1.77 6.17 7.15
C LEU A 102 -2.44 7.33 6.40
N PRO A 103 -2.15 8.61 6.70
CA PRO A 103 -2.69 9.72 5.90
C PRO A 103 -2.30 9.65 4.42
N PHE A 104 -1.10 9.12 4.12
CA PHE A 104 -0.65 8.97 2.74
C PHE A 104 -1.38 7.85 2.01
N LEU A 105 -1.56 6.69 2.67
CA LEU A 105 -2.33 5.58 2.12
C LEU A 105 -3.78 6.01 1.87
N GLN A 106 -4.39 6.74 2.81
CA GLN A 106 -5.72 7.30 2.61
C GLN A 106 -5.76 8.22 1.38
N ALA A 107 -4.80 9.13 1.23
CA ALA A 107 -4.70 9.98 0.04
C ALA A 107 -4.54 9.19 -1.27
N VAL A 108 -3.88 8.03 -1.23
CA VAL A 108 -3.76 7.12 -2.38
C VAL A 108 -5.10 6.42 -2.68
N LEU A 109 -5.83 5.97 -1.65
CA LEU A 109 -7.16 5.37 -1.79
C LEU A 109 -8.19 6.37 -2.33
N ASP A 110 -8.10 7.62 -1.90
CA ASP A 110 -8.89 8.76 -2.42
C ASP A 110 -8.51 9.14 -3.87
N SER A 111 -7.64 8.37 -4.53
CA SER A 111 -7.16 8.61 -5.90
C SER A 111 -6.50 9.98 -6.10
N ARG A 112 -5.94 10.59 -5.05
CA ARG A 112 -5.26 11.89 -5.16
C ARG A 112 -4.01 11.78 -6.04
N THR A 113 -3.74 12.86 -6.78
CA THR A 113 -2.48 12.96 -7.54
C THR A 113 -1.27 12.89 -6.59
N VAL A 114 -0.11 12.48 -7.11
CA VAL A 114 1.16 12.44 -6.33
C VAL A 114 1.44 13.78 -5.63
N ARG A 115 1.16 14.90 -6.31
CA ARG A 115 1.32 16.25 -5.76
C ARG A 115 0.26 16.58 -4.72
N GLY A 116 -1.00 16.18 -4.95
CA GLY A 116 -2.09 16.32 -3.98
C GLY A 116 -1.81 15.56 -2.69
N ALA A 117 -1.43 14.29 -2.78
CA ALA A 117 -1.05 13.46 -1.63
C ALA A 117 0.15 14.04 -0.88
N ALA A 118 1.16 14.55 -1.60
CA ALA A 118 2.32 15.23 -1.00
C ALA A 118 1.90 16.47 -0.19
N LYS A 119 1.01 17.31 -0.74
CA LYS A 119 0.50 18.51 -0.06
C LYS A 119 -0.32 18.13 1.19
N THR A 120 -1.26 17.20 1.06
CA THR A 120 -2.15 16.79 2.17
C THR A 120 -1.37 16.15 3.32
N THR A 121 -0.32 15.38 3.04
CA THR A 121 0.49 14.72 4.07
C THR A 121 1.73 15.50 4.52
N GLY A 122 1.99 16.66 3.90
CA GLY A 122 3.17 17.47 4.17
C GLY A 122 4.48 16.73 3.91
N ILE A 123 4.60 15.97 2.82
CA ILE A 123 5.85 15.32 2.39
C ILE A 123 6.33 15.89 1.06
N HIS A 124 7.64 15.76 0.78
CA HIS A 124 8.18 16.18 -0.51
C HIS A 124 7.62 15.35 -1.67
N ARG A 125 7.39 15.99 -2.83
CA ARG A 125 6.80 15.36 -4.03
C ARG A 125 7.50 14.07 -4.47
N ASN A 126 8.84 14.03 -4.35
CA ASN A 126 9.63 12.85 -4.73
C ASN A 126 9.42 11.69 -3.73
N THR A 127 9.24 12.01 -2.44
CA THR A 127 8.91 11.01 -1.41
C THR A 127 7.55 10.40 -1.69
N SER A 128 6.54 11.24 -1.94
CA SER A 128 5.20 10.82 -2.37
C SER A 128 5.25 9.92 -3.59
N PHE A 129 5.98 10.32 -4.64
CA PHE A 129 6.14 9.52 -5.85
C PHE A 129 6.72 8.13 -5.57
N ARG A 130 7.83 8.07 -4.81
CA ARG A 130 8.50 6.81 -4.43
C ARG A 130 7.60 5.91 -3.58
N TRP A 131 6.88 6.49 -2.62
CA TRP A 131 5.94 5.76 -1.77
C TRP A 131 4.78 5.18 -2.57
N ARG A 132 4.19 5.99 -3.46
CA ARG A 132 3.09 5.54 -4.33
C ARG A 132 3.52 4.35 -5.20
N HIS A 133 4.70 4.43 -5.82
CA HIS A 133 5.22 3.30 -6.60
C HIS A 133 5.45 2.04 -5.76
N ARG A 134 5.94 2.20 -4.52
CA ARG A 134 6.19 1.07 -3.64
C ARG A 134 4.90 0.41 -3.15
N PHE A 135 3.92 1.20 -2.69
CA PHE A 135 2.64 0.68 -2.20
C PHE A 135 1.80 0.07 -3.33
N MET A 136 1.76 0.69 -4.51
CA MET A 136 1.04 0.12 -5.66
C MET A 136 1.75 -1.09 -6.29
N GLY A 137 3.04 -1.31 -6.00
CA GLY A 137 3.77 -2.47 -6.51
C GLY A 137 3.14 -3.80 -6.09
N SER A 138 2.65 -3.88 -4.84
CA SER A 138 1.97 -5.06 -4.33
C SER A 138 0.54 -5.18 -4.88
N ALA A 139 -0.21 -4.08 -4.95
CA ALA A 139 -1.59 -4.07 -5.43
C ALA A 139 -1.73 -4.54 -6.90
N ARG A 140 -0.69 -4.39 -7.72
CA ARG A 140 -0.67 -4.94 -9.10
C ARG A 140 -0.87 -6.45 -9.18
N HIS A 141 -0.53 -7.16 -8.10
CA HIS A 141 -0.61 -8.62 -8.03
C HIS A 141 -1.89 -9.10 -7.32
N ASP A 142 -2.72 -8.16 -6.83
CA ASP A 142 -3.99 -8.45 -6.17
C ASP A 142 -5.10 -8.66 -7.21
N ARG A 143 -4.91 -9.67 -8.06
CA ARG A 143 -5.92 -10.11 -9.03
C ARG A 143 -6.36 -11.53 -8.66
N PRO A 144 -7.67 -11.81 -8.57
CA PRO A 144 -8.11 -13.16 -8.32
C PRO A 144 -7.63 -14.11 -9.43
N PRO A 145 -7.21 -15.34 -9.11
CA PRO A 145 -6.73 -16.30 -10.11
C PRO A 145 -7.82 -16.71 -11.11
N ARG A 146 -9.09 -16.64 -10.69
CA ARG A 146 -10.27 -16.90 -11.52
C ARG A 146 -11.38 -15.90 -11.18
N LEU A 147 -12.01 -15.33 -12.20
CA LEU A 147 -13.25 -14.57 -12.06
C LEU A 147 -14.42 -15.57 -11.95
N GLN A 148 -15.34 -15.37 -11.02
CA GLN A 148 -16.49 -16.26 -10.78
C GLN A 148 -17.78 -15.44 -10.67
N GLY A 149 -18.91 -16.02 -11.08
CA GLY A 149 -20.22 -15.36 -11.08
C GLY A 149 -20.48 -14.56 -12.37
N ILE A 150 -21.34 -13.54 -12.25
CA ILE A 150 -21.61 -12.60 -13.34
C ILE A 150 -20.45 -11.62 -13.43
N VAL A 151 -19.79 -11.57 -14.58
CA VAL A 151 -18.63 -10.71 -14.83
C VAL A 151 -19.00 -9.67 -15.87
N GLU A 152 -18.94 -8.40 -15.47
CA GLU A 152 -19.08 -7.26 -16.36
C GLU A 152 -17.69 -6.76 -16.78
N ALA A 153 -17.56 -6.34 -18.04
CA ALA A 153 -16.31 -5.85 -18.61
C ALA A 153 -16.54 -4.52 -19.32
N ASP A 154 -16.16 -3.43 -18.66
CA ASP A 154 -16.24 -2.07 -19.23
C ASP A 154 -14.93 -1.64 -19.88
N GLU A 155 -15.04 -0.87 -20.97
CA GLU A 155 -13.90 -0.27 -21.63
C GLU A 155 -13.59 1.11 -21.02
N THR A 156 -12.44 1.23 -20.35
CA THR A 156 -11.89 2.54 -19.96
C THR A 156 -10.85 3.00 -20.98
N TYR A 157 -11.14 4.12 -21.66
CA TYR A 157 -10.20 4.73 -22.59
C TYR A 157 -9.27 5.70 -21.85
N LEU A 158 -7.97 5.47 -21.97
CA LEU A 158 -6.95 6.36 -21.43
C LEU A 158 -6.09 6.89 -22.57
N LEU A 159 -5.66 8.15 -22.45
CA LEU A 159 -4.69 8.72 -23.38
C LEU A 159 -3.33 8.06 -23.13
N GLU A 160 -2.79 7.43 -24.16
CA GLU A 160 -1.48 6.81 -24.07
C GLU A 160 -0.40 7.89 -23.89
N SER A 161 0.26 7.84 -22.73
CA SER A 161 1.36 8.74 -22.41
C SER A 161 2.68 7.97 -22.49
N GLN A 162 3.40 8.13 -23.60
CA GLN A 162 4.78 7.63 -23.74
C GLN A 162 5.82 8.54 -23.04
N LYS A 163 5.41 9.28 -22.00
CA LYS A 163 6.28 10.22 -21.30
C LYS A 163 7.36 9.46 -20.52
N GLY A 164 8.62 9.69 -20.86
CA GLY A 164 9.77 9.03 -20.26
C GLY A 164 10.22 7.76 -20.97
N SER A 165 9.58 7.37 -22.07
CA SER A 165 10.13 6.35 -22.97
C SER A 165 11.33 6.90 -23.74
N ARG A 166 12.35 6.06 -23.95
CA ARG A 166 13.51 6.37 -24.80
C ARG A 166 13.26 6.02 -26.27
N HIS A 167 12.23 5.22 -26.54
CA HIS A 167 11.78 4.82 -27.87
C HIS A 167 10.30 5.22 -28.01
N LEU A 168 10.01 6.17 -28.88
CA LEU A 168 8.64 6.65 -29.10
C LEU A 168 8.13 6.06 -30.41
N ASP A 169 6.93 5.47 -30.38
CA ASP A 169 6.24 4.97 -31.58
C ASP A 169 5.53 6.10 -32.34
N ARG A 170 5.61 7.33 -31.80
CA ARG A 170 5.04 8.55 -32.35
C ARG A 170 6.04 9.70 -32.27
N PRO A 171 5.91 10.75 -33.10
CA PRO A 171 6.76 11.92 -33.00
C PRO A 171 6.69 12.57 -31.61
N ALA A 172 7.81 13.17 -31.18
CA ALA A 172 7.89 13.89 -29.93
C ALA A 172 6.96 15.11 -29.94
N TRP A 173 6.23 15.34 -28.84
CA TRP A 173 5.42 16.56 -28.71
C TRP A 173 6.33 17.76 -28.52
N ARG A 174 6.05 18.86 -29.22
CA ARG A 174 6.68 20.16 -28.92
C ARG A 174 6.07 20.73 -27.63
N GLN A 175 6.89 21.35 -26.78
CA GLN A 175 6.39 21.94 -25.53
C GLN A 175 5.27 22.95 -25.80
N GLY A 176 4.23 22.93 -24.97
CA GLY A 176 3.10 23.88 -25.04
C GLY A 176 1.95 23.48 -25.98
N GLN A 177 2.06 22.39 -26.74
CA GLN A 177 0.94 21.92 -27.55
C GLN A 177 -0.07 21.14 -26.69
N ALA A 178 -1.33 21.61 -26.68
CA ALA A 178 -2.44 20.86 -26.11
C ALA A 178 -2.63 19.55 -26.89
N ALA A 179 -3.01 18.48 -26.19
CA ALA A 179 -3.26 17.17 -26.81
C ALA A 179 -4.41 17.29 -27.82
N ARG A 180 -4.09 17.40 -29.11
CA ARG A 180 -5.06 17.31 -30.19
C ARG A 180 -5.20 15.85 -30.62
N HIS A 181 -6.39 15.31 -30.37
CA HIS A 181 -7.00 14.14 -31.02
C HIS A 181 -6.17 12.84 -31.18
N LEU A 182 -6.37 11.93 -30.21
CA LEU A 182 -6.67 10.49 -30.34
C LEU A 182 -5.74 9.57 -31.16
N GLN A 183 -4.85 8.87 -30.46
CA GLN A 183 -4.70 7.43 -30.62
C GLN A 183 -5.30 6.76 -29.36
N ARG A 184 -6.42 6.04 -29.53
CA ARG A 184 -7.14 5.33 -28.46
C ARG A 184 -6.45 4.00 -28.23
N THR A 185 -5.63 3.91 -27.19
CA THR A 185 -4.97 2.64 -26.88
C THR A 185 -5.81 1.89 -25.86
N ARG A 186 -6.37 0.75 -26.26
CA ARG A 186 -7.11 -0.14 -25.34
C ARG A 186 -6.14 -0.68 -24.30
N LEU A 187 -6.29 -0.26 -23.05
CA LEU A 187 -5.65 -0.96 -21.94
C LEU A 187 -6.41 -2.27 -21.73
N HIS A 188 -5.90 -3.33 -22.33
CA HIS A 188 -6.31 -4.67 -21.98
C HIS A 188 -5.80 -4.91 -20.57
N SER A 189 -6.71 -5.17 -19.62
CA SER A 189 -6.36 -5.78 -18.33
C SER A 189 -5.91 -7.21 -18.59
N ARG A 190 -4.73 -7.40 -19.22
CA ARG A 190 -4.18 -8.66 -19.74
C ARG A 190 -4.56 -9.82 -18.82
N GLY A 191 -5.67 -10.48 -19.13
CA GLY A 191 -6.01 -11.76 -18.57
C GLY A 191 -5.12 -12.73 -19.30
N THR A 192 -4.06 -13.19 -18.66
CA THR A 192 -3.38 -14.39 -19.12
C THR A 192 -4.43 -15.50 -19.13
N ARG A 193 -4.85 -15.90 -20.32
CA ARG A 193 -5.56 -17.17 -20.56
C ARG A 193 -4.58 -18.32 -20.26
N PRO A 194 -5.08 -19.48 -19.79
CA PRO A 194 -4.28 -20.59 -19.27
C PRO A 194 -3.26 -21.13 -20.27
#